data_AF-A0A8J5SLL4-F1
#
_entry.id   AF-A0A8J5SLL4-F1
#
_cell.length_a   1.000
_cell.length_b   1.000
_cell.length_c   1.000
_cell.angle_alpha   90.00
_cell.angle_beta   90.00
_cell.angle_gamma   90.00
#
_symmetry.space_group_name_H-M   'P 1'
#
loop_
_entity.id
_entity.type
_entity.pdbx_description
1 polymer ?
#
loop_
_entity_poly.entity_id
_entity_poly.type
_entity_poly.pdbx_seq_one_letter_code
_entity_poly.pdbx_strand_id
1 'polypeptide(L)'
;MEREDEVGIGQLAPLLDGSGGVDASLLRRLYVGHFLARWGARMWEFSVGLYMIRIWPDSLLLTAIYGVVEASAVAVLGPMVGAVVDRLTYLQVLSLWLLVQSLSFIVAGVAVTGLLIYNGLATTSFPAFIALVVVTNVSGALAALSTLAGTILIEREWVVVISGGHPPAVLTKINSVIRRIDLSCKLLAPVLSGFVISFVSMQASAAALALWNLAAVWLQYWLFFSVYAGLPVLSESSQLSRRRAAAADEETVHVESNPLHRMFLYPCIS
;
A
#
# COMPACT_ATOMS: atom_id res chain seq x y z
N MET A 1 -53.33 -7.83 -42.20
CA MET A 1 -53.16 -7.58 -40.76
C MET A 1 -52.36 -8.77 -40.24
N GLU A 2 -51.15 -8.95 -40.81
CA GLU A 2 -49.81 -8.61 -40.23
C GLU A 2 -49.41 -9.77 -39.30
N ARG A 3 -48.42 -10.66 -39.54
CA ARG A 3 -47.09 -10.69 -40.20
C ARG A 3 -46.10 -9.62 -39.68
N GLU A 4 -44.89 -10.11 -39.35
CA GLU A 4 -43.68 -9.46 -38.79
C GLU A 4 -43.51 -9.70 -37.26
N ASP A 5 -42.44 -10.25 -36.68
CA ASP A 5 -41.05 -10.48 -37.14
C ASP A 5 -40.35 -11.66 -36.42
N GLU A 6 -39.48 -12.34 -37.17
CA GLU A 6 -38.33 -13.10 -36.66
C GLU A 6 -37.29 -12.15 -36.06
N VAL A 7 -36.80 -12.43 -34.86
CA VAL A 7 -35.42 -12.07 -34.49
C VAL A 7 -34.75 -13.32 -33.95
N GLY A 8 -33.84 -13.84 -34.78
CA GLY A 8 -33.04 -15.01 -34.48
C GLY A 8 -32.23 -14.84 -33.21
N ILE A 9 -32.39 -15.78 -32.28
CA ILE A 9 -31.39 -16.04 -31.23
C ILE A 9 -30.34 -16.97 -31.86
N GLY A 10 -29.63 -16.42 -32.85
CA GLY A 10 -28.39 -16.98 -33.35
C GLY A 10 -27.25 -16.53 -32.44
N GLN A 11 -26.47 -17.51 -31.96
CA GLN A 11 -25.14 -17.34 -31.39
C GLN A 11 -25.02 -16.46 -30.13
N LEU A 12 -25.22 -17.10 -28.97
CA LEU A 12 -24.28 -16.91 -27.87
C LEU A 12 -23.36 -18.14 -27.82
N ALA A 13 -22.13 -17.96 -28.30
CA ALA A 13 -21.06 -18.93 -28.16
C ALA A 13 -20.88 -19.34 -26.68
N PRO A 14 -20.43 -20.57 -26.40
CA PRO A 14 -20.22 -21.05 -25.05
C PRO A 14 -18.99 -20.36 -24.45
N LEU A 15 -19.19 -19.33 -23.63
CA LEU A 15 -18.13 -18.67 -22.85
C LEU A 15 -18.15 -19.09 -21.38
N LEU A 16 -18.36 -20.38 -21.11
CA LEU A 16 -18.18 -20.92 -19.76
C LEU A 16 -17.49 -22.27 -19.86
N ASP A 17 -16.20 -22.24 -20.16
CA ASP A 17 -15.30 -23.33 -19.79
C ASP A 17 -15.28 -23.42 -18.26
N GLY A 18 -16.03 -24.37 -17.72
CA GLY A 18 -15.46 -25.42 -16.87
C GLY A 18 -14.96 -25.08 -15.46
N SER A 19 -15.16 -23.87 -14.92
CA SER A 19 -15.26 -23.66 -13.46
C SER A 19 -15.78 -22.24 -13.18
N GLY A 20 -16.94 -22.10 -12.55
CA GLY A 20 -17.49 -20.81 -12.10
C GLY A 20 -16.70 -20.17 -10.95
N GLY A 21 -15.37 -20.17 -11.03
CA GLY A 21 -14.45 -19.62 -10.06
C GLY A 21 -13.51 -18.61 -10.71
N VAL A 22 -13.07 -17.65 -9.90
CA VAL A 22 -12.07 -16.65 -10.28
C VAL A 22 -10.80 -17.31 -10.85
N ASP A 23 -10.24 -16.74 -11.91
CA ASP A 23 -9.01 -17.23 -12.56
C ASP A 23 -7.89 -17.45 -11.52
N ALA A 24 -7.52 -18.73 -11.35
CA ALA A 24 -6.54 -19.16 -10.36
C ALA A 24 -5.13 -18.60 -10.63
N SER A 25 -4.79 -18.33 -11.90
CA SER A 25 -3.50 -17.76 -12.27
C SER A 25 -3.38 -16.30 -11.84
N LEU A 26 -4.45 -15.52 -11.99
CA LEU A 26 -4.52 -14.13 -11.55
C LEU A 26 -4.57 -14.03 -10.02
N LEU A 27 -5.34 -14.90 -9.36
CA LEU A 27 -5.30 -15.00 -7.89
C LEU A 27 -3.92 -15.34 -7.35
N ARG A 28 -3.19 -16.25 -8.01
CA ARG A 28 -1.81 -16.56 -7.63
C ARG A 28 -0.90 -15.33 -7.78
N ARG A 29 -1.04 -14.55 -8.86
CA ARG A 29 -0.28 -13.29 -9.03
C ARG A 29 -0.62 -12.27 -7.94
N LEU A 30 -1.89 -12.14 -7.57
CA LEU A 30 -2.35 -11.31 -6.45
C LEU A 30 -1.67 -11.73 -5.14
N TYR A 31 -1.67 -13.03 -4.84
CA TYR A 31 -1.05 -13.56 -3.62
C TYR A 31 0.46 -13.40 -3.59
N VAL A 32 1.16 -13.62 -4.71
CA VAL A 32 2.61 -13.41 -4.79
C VAL A 32 2.94 -11.92 -4.65
N GLY A 33 2.19 -11.04 -5.30
CA GLY A 33 2.35 -9.59 -5.17
C GLY A 33 2.14 -9.12 -3.72
N HIS A 34 1.05 -9.57 -3.09
CA HIS A 34 0.76 -9.29 -1.69
C HIS A 34 1.85 -9.83 -0.76
N PHE A 35 2.30 -11.07 -0.98
CA PHE A 35 3.42 -11.65 -0.23
C PHE A 35 4.67 -10.79 -0.33
N LEU A 36 5.11 -10.41 -1.53
CA LEU A 36 6.32 -9.60 -1.74
C LEU A 36 6.22 -8.24 -1.04
N ALA A 37 5.07 -7.57 -1.15
CA ALA A 37 4.83 -6.28 -0.51
C ALA A 37 4.90 -6.38 1.03
N ARG A 38 4.22 -7.38 1.61
CA ARG A 38 4.21 -7.60 3.06
C ARG A 38 5.55 -8.10 3.57
N TRP A 39 6.24 -8.92 2.79
CA TRP A 39 7.56 -9.44 3.12
C TRP A 39 8.59 -8.32 3.25
N GLY A 40 8.69 -7.46 2.23
CA GLY A 40 9.62 -6.32 2.22
C GLY A 40 9.37 -5.36 3.38
N ALA A 41 8.11 -5.00 3.63
CA ALA A 41 7.73 -4.13 4.74
C ALA A 41 8.10 -4.72 6.11
N ARG A 42 7.83 -6.02 6.33
CA ARG A 42 8.15 -6.70 7.60
C ARG A 42 9.66 -6.88 7.79
N MET A 43 10.42 -7.13 6.72
CA MET A 43 11.89 -7.13 6.81
C MET A 43 12.39 -5.76 7.23
N TRP A 44 11.92 -4.68 6.60
CA TRP A 44 12.33 -3.32 6.94
C TRP A 44 12.04 -2.97 8.40
N GLU A 45 10.79 -3.17 8.84
CA GLU A 45 10.32 -2.88 10.21
C GLU A 45 11.17 -3.54 11.29
N PHE A 46 11.57 -4.80 11.09
CA PHE A 46 12.46 -5.47 12.02
C PHE A 46 13.90 -4.93 11.94
N SER A 47 14.41 -4.73 10.72
CA SER A 47 15.81 -4.36 10.49
C SER A 47 16.13 -2.97 11.03
N VAL A 48 15.24 -2.00 10.79
CA VAL A 48 15.43 -0.62 11.26
C VAL A 48 15.53 -0.56 12.78
N GLY A 49 14.77 -1.39 13.50
CA GLY A 49 14.89 -1.51 14.95
C GLY A 49 16.29 -1.96 15.38
N LEU A 50 16.87 -2.96 14.71
CA LEU A 50 18.24 -3.42 14.97
C LEU A 50 19.30 -2.38 14.59
N TYR A 51 19.09 -1.65 13.50
CA TYR A 51 19.97 -0.56 13.09
C TYR A 51 19.99 0.56 14.13
N MET A 52 18.83 0.97 14.64
CA MET A 52 18.72 1.99 15.68
C MET A 52 19.41 1.57 16.98
N ILE A 53 19.29 0.30 17.39
CA ILE A 53 20.01 -0.26 18.54
C ILE A 53 21.53 -0.16 18.32
N ARG A 54 22.03 -0.43 17.11
CA ARG A 54 23.47 -0.29 16.84
C ARG A 54 23.94 1.15 16.84
N ILE A 55 23.13 2.06 16.29
CA ILE A 55 23.46 3.48 16.19
C ILE A 55 23.57 4.10 17.59
N TRP A 56 22.72 3.68 18.52
CA TRP A 56 22.75 4.13 19.92
C TRP A 56 22.70 2.93 20.88
N PRO A 57 23.84 2.27 21.15
CA PRO A 57 23.86 0.99 21.88
C PRO A 57 23.41 1.10 23.34
N ASP A 58 23.57 2.27 23.97
CA ASP A 58 23.27 2.48 25.39
C ASP A 58 21.78 2.76 25.66
N SER A 59 20.94 2.89 24.63
CA SER A 59 19.54 3.26 24.79
C SER A 59 18.65 2.81 23.63
N LEU A 60 17.46 2.31 23.97
CA LEU A 60 16.43 1.96 22.99
C LEU A 60 15.63 3.17 22.47
N LEU A 61 16.01 4.39 22.86
CA LEU A 61 15.29 5.62 22.55
C LEU A 61 15.02 5.79 21.05
N LEU A 62 16.03 5.57 20.20
CA LEU A 62 15.87 5.75 18.75
C LEU A 62 14.86 4.75 18.16
N THR A 63 14.90 3.49 18.60
CA THR A 63 13.94 2.46 18.19
C THR A 63 12.53 2.78 18.68
N ALA A 64 12.40 3.26 19.91
CA ALA A 64 11.11 3.65 20.49
C ALA A 64 10.49 4.85 19.75
N ILE A 65 11.29 5.88 19.48
CA ILE A 65 10.85 7.06 18.71
C ILE A 65 10.39 6.62 17.32
N TYR A 66 11.16 5.77 16.64
CA TYR A 66 10.79 5.26 15.32
C TYR A 66 9.44 4.57 15.31
N GLY A 67 9.21 3.64 16.24
CA GLY A 67 7.92 2.95 16.36
C GLY A 67 6.76 3.89 16.69
N VAL A 68 6.97 4.87 17.58
CA VAL A 68 5.94 5.88 17.92
C VAL A 68 5.62 6.77 16.72
N VAL A 69 6.63 7.21 15.97
CA VAL A 69 6.44 8.07 14.78
C VAL A 69 5.64 7.32 13.69
N GLU A 70 6.00 6.07 13.38
CA GLU A 70 5.22 5.28 12.41
C GLU A 70 3.78 5.03 12.88
N ALA A 71 3.61 4.61 14.13
CA ALA A 71 2.28 4.30 14.67
C ALA A 71 1.39 5.54 14.74
N SER A 72 1.92 6.67 15.21
CA SER A 72 1.18 7.94 15.30
C SER A 72 0.84 8.49 13.92
N ALA A 73 1.76 8.41 12.95
CA ALA A 73 1.48 8.81 11.58
C ALA A 73 0.31 8.01 11.00
N VAL A 74 0.35 6.68 11.11
CA VAL A 74 -0.75 5.82 10.64
C VAL A 74 -2.06 6.10 11.38
N ALA A 75 -2.01 6.34 12.70
CA ALA A 75 -3.21 6.61 13.49
C ALA A 75 -3.87 7.96 13.14
N VAL A 76 -3.06 9.02 12.96
CA VAL A 76 -3.55 10.39 12.71
C VAL A 76 -3.88 10.60 11.24
N LEU A 77 -3.05 10.11 10.32
CA LEU A 77 -3.18 10.35 8.88
C LEU A 77 -3.85 9.19 8.14
N GLY A 78 -4.12 8.06 8.79
CA GLY A 78 -4.82 6.91 8.21
C GLY A 78 -6.15 7.25 7.55
N PRO A 79 -7.04 8.05 8.19
CA PRO A 79 -8.28 8.50 7.55
C PRO A 79 -8.04 9.31 6.27
N MET A 80 -7.00 10.15 6.25
CA MET A 80 -6.62 10.93 5.06
C MET A 80 -6.13 10.02 3.93
N VAL A 81 -5.36 8.97 4.26
CA VAL A 81 -4.96 7.95 3.28
C VAL A 81 -6.19 7.25 2.71
N GLY A 82 -7.16 6.87 3.54
CA GLY A 82 -8.44 6.31 3.07
C GLY A 82 -9.16 7.22 2.09
N ALA A 83 -9.33 8.50 2.44
CA ALA A 83 -9.97 9.48 1.57
C ALA A 83 -9.23 9.67 0.22
N VAL A 84 -7.90 9.58 0.21
CA VAL A 84 -7.10 9.61 -1.03
C VAL A 84 -7.34 8.34 -1.86
N VAL A 85 -7.36 7.17 -1.23
CA VAL A 85 -7.63 5.89 -1.91
C VAL A 85 -9.02 5.90 -2.57
N ASP A 86 -10.02 6.44 -1.89
CA ASP A 86 -11.41 6.48 -2.38
C ASP A 86 -11.59 7.41 -3.59
N ARG A 87 -10.76 8.47 -3.70
CA ARG A 87 -10.84 9.47 -4.80
C ARG A 87 -10.08 9.06 -6.06
N LEU A 88 -9.03 8.26 -5.91
CA LEU A 88 -8.14 7.88 -7.01
C LEU A 88 -8.61 6.59 -7.71
N THR A 89 -8.16 6.36 -8.95
CA THR A 89 -8.36 5.02 -9.56
C THR A 89 -7.43 3.99 -8.95
N TYR A 90 -7.79 2.71 -9.05
CA TYR A 90 -6.97 1.62 -8.54
C TYR A 90 -5.53 1.66 -9.08
N LEU A 91 -5.32 1.99 -10.36
CA LEU A 91 -3.96 2.14 -10.92
C LEU A 91 -3.20 3.35 -10.38
N GLN A 92 -3.90 4.46 -10.09
CA GLN A 92 -3.27 5.62 -9.46
C GLN A 92 -2.88 5.31 -8.02
N VAL A 93 -3.77 4.66 -7.25
CA VAL A 93 -3.47 4.22 -5.88
C VAL A 93 -2.31 3.23 -5.88
N LEU A 94 -2.32 2.25 -6.77
CA LEU A 94 -1.24 1.27 -6.92
C LEU A 94 0.10 1.95 -7.23
N SER A 95 0.11 2.89 -8.18
CA SER A 95 1.33 3.60 -8.56
C SER A 95 1.84 4.49 -7.44
N LEU A 96 0.94 5.24 -6.78
CA LEU A 96 1.27 6.10 -5.65
C LEU A 96 1.83 5.30 -4.47
N TRP A 97 1.17 4.19 -4.13
CA TRP A 97 1.63 3.28 -3.10
C TRP A 97 3.05 2.80 -3.39
N LEU A 98 3.26 2.13 -4.52
CA LEU A 98 4.55 1.51 -4.82
C LEU A 98 5.67 2.55 -4.97
N LEU A 99 5.39 3.71 -5.57
CA LEU A 99 6.39 4.79 -5.69
C LEU A 99 6.75 5.39 -4.33
N VAL A 100 5.77 5.83 -3.54
CA VAL A 100 6.03 6.47 -2.25
C VAL A 100 6.73 5.51 -1.31
N GLN A 101 6.31 4.24 -1.28
CA GLN A 101 6.95 3.23 -0.43
C GLN A 101 8.39 2.96 -0.84
N SER A 102 8.66 2.77 -2.14
CA SER A 102 10.00 2.52 -2.65
C SER A 102 10.95 3.69 -2.40
N LEU A 103 10.53 4.92 -2.72
CA LEU A 103 11.33 6.11 -2.46
C LEU A 103 11.62 6.29 -0.97
N SER A 104 10.62 6.03 -0.12
CA SER A 104 10.76 6.10 1.33
C SER A 104 11.79 5.10 1.85
N PHE A 105 11.77 3.84 1.39
CA PHE A 105 12.76 2.84 1.79
C PHE A 105 14.17 3.14 1.27
N ILE A 106 14.30 3.74 0.08
CA ILE A 106 15.61 4.17 -0.43
C ILE A 106 16.17 5.29 0.44
N VAL A 107 15.39 6.34 0.71
CA VAL A 107 15.82 7.48 1.52
C VAL A 107 16.16 7.03 2.94
N ALA A 108 15.31 6.23 3.57
CA ALA A 108 15.56 5.69 4.90
C ALA A 108 16.79 4.76 4.91
N GLY A 109 16.94 3.89 3.91
CA GLY A 109 18.08 2.99 3.78
C GLY A 109 19.41 3.73 3.63
N VAL A 110 19.46 4.77 2.80
CA VAL A 110 20.64 5.63 2.63
C VAL A 110 20.96 6.38 3.92
N ALA A 111 19.95 6.97 4.58
CA ALA A 111 20.14 7.72 5.81
C ALA A 111 20.67 6.82 6.95
N VAL A 112 20.07 5.64 7.13
CA VAL A 112 20.52 4.64 8.13
C VAL A 112 21.91 4.11 7.81
N THR A 113 22.21 3.83 6.55
CA THR A 113 23.55 3.40 6.14
C THR A 113 24.59 4.48 6.46
N GLY A 114 24.27 5.75 6.23
CA GLY A 114 25.10 6.88 6.64
C GLY A 114 25.34 6.93 8.15
N LEU A 115 24.30 6.77 8.96
CA LEU A 115 24.41 6.69 10.43
C LEU A 115 25.28 5.52 10.90
N LEU A 116 25.21 4.36 10.21
CA LEU A 116 25.98 3.16 10.56
C LEU A 116 27.46 3.23 10.11
N ILE A 117 27.76 3.92 9.02
CA ILE A 117 29.14 4.13 8.53
C ILE A 117 29.83 5.18 9.39
N TYR A 118 29.16 6.30 9.64
CA TYR A 118 29.71 7.41 10.42
C TYR A 118 29.22 7.36 11.87
N ASN A 119 29.52 6.27 12.59
CA ASN A 119 29.04 6.05 13.95
C ASN A 119 29.47 7.10 14.99
N GLY A 120 30.48 7.93 14.69
CA GLY A 120 30.89 9.09 15.51
C GLY A 120 30.11 10.39 15.24
N LEU A 121 29.09 10.38 14.38
CA LEU A 121 28.39 11.61 13.98
C LEU A 121 27.73 12.33 15.16
N ALA A 122 27.23 11.59 16.16
CA ALA A 122 26.63 12.18 17.35
C ALA A 122 27.59 13.10 18.12
N THR A 123 28.90 12.79 18.13
CA THR A 123 29.93 13.60 18.79
C THR A 123 30.56 14.62 17.86
N THR A 124 30.79 14.25 16.59
CA THR A 124 31.51 15.10 15.62
C THR A 124 30.61 16.17 15.01
N SER A 125 29.33 15.86 14.77
CA SER A 125 28.35 16.79 14.23
C SER A 125 26.93 16.39 14.63
N PHE A 126 26.54 16.78 15.86
CA PHE A 126 25.21 16.50 16.39
C PHE A 126 24.06 16.96 15.47
N PRO A 127 24.13 18.13 14.79
CA PRO A 127 23.09 18.51 13.83
C PRO A 127 22.94 17.54 12.66
N ALA A 128 24.05 17.04 12.09
CA ALA A 128 24.01 16.08 10.99
C ALA A 128 23.44 14.73 11.45
N PHE A 129 23.80 14.29 12.66
CA PHE A 129 23.22 13.10 13.28
C PHE A 129 21.69 13.20 13.41
N ILE A 130 21.19 14.30 14.02
CA ILE A 130 19.75 14.52 14.18
C ILE A 130 19.05 14.62 12.83
N ALA A 131 19.64 15.29 11.84
CA ALA A 131 19.07 15.39 10.50
C ALA A 131 18.84 14.01 9.87
N LEU A 132 19.83 13.11 9.93
CA LEU A 132 19.70 11.74 9.40
C LEU A 132 18.68 10.90 10.18
N VAL A 133 18.61 11.06 11.51
CA VAL A 133 17.59 10.41 12.34
C VAL A 133 16.20 10.89 11.94
N VAL A 134 15.99 12.20 11.80
CA VAL A 134 14.70 12.79 11.38
C VAL A 134 14.31 12.30 9.98
N VAL A 135 15.23 12.33 9.02
CA VAL A 135 14.99 11.82 7.66
C VAL A 135 14.57 10.35 7.70
N THR A 136 15.27 9.52 8.47
CA THR A 136 14.92 8.10 8.61
C THR A 136 13.51 7.90 9.17
N ASN A 137 13.14 8.64 10.22
CA ASN A 137 11.84 8.55 10.87
C ASN A 137 10.70 9.02 9.96
N VAL A 138 10.87 10.15 9.28
CA VAL A 138 9.87 10.69 8.35
C VAL A 138 9.66 9.76 7.17
N SER A 139 10.75 9.23 6.59
CA SER A 139 10.66 8.24 5.52
C SER A 139 10.00 6.94 5.99
N GLY A 140 10.29 6.46 7.20
CA GLY A 140 9.60 5.31 7.81
C GLY A 140 8.09 5.53 7.89
N ALA A 141 7.66 6.68 8.44
CA ALA A 141 6.25 7.04 8.51
C ALA A 141 5.57 7.11 7.13
N LEU A 142 6.23 7.69 6.13
CA LEU A 142 5.71 7.72 4.75
C LEU A 142 5.59 6.32 4.14
N ALA A 143 6.56 5.44 4.38
CA ALA A 143 6.49 4.04 3.96
C ALA A 143 5.34 3.29 4.65
N ALA A 144 5.10 3.55 5.95
CA ALA A 144 4.01 2.95 6.70
C ALA A 144 2.63 3.40 6.19
N LEU A 145 2.45 4.71 5.94
CA LEU A 145 1.22 5.26 5.34
C LEU A 145 0.98 4.73 3.93
N SER A 146 2.05 4.62 3.15
CA SER A 146 1.97 4.04 1.81
C SER A 146 1.58 2.56 1.85
N THR A 147 2.13 1.80 2.81
CA THR A 147 1.74 0.40 3.07
C THR A 147 0.27 0.28 3.47
N LEU A 148 -0.26 1.25 4.23
CA LEU A 148 -1.68 1.31 4.55
C LEU A 148 -2.54 1.49 3.29
N ALA A 149 -2.16 2.41 2.39
CA ALA A 149 -2.87 2.61 1.12
C ALA A 149 -2.95 1.31 0.29
N GLY A 150 -1.84 0.59 0.17
CA GLY A 150 -1.80 -0.71 -0.49
C GLY A 150 -2.65 -1.79 0.20
N THR A 151 -2.66 -1.79 1.53
CA THR A 151 -3.50 -2.70 2.32
C THR A 151 -4.98 -2.44 2.06
N ILE A 152 -5.41 -1.18 2.01
CA ILE A 152 -6.79 -0.80 1.68
C ILE A 152 -7.11 -1.24 0.24
N LEU A 153 -6.26 -0.89 -0.73
CA LEU A 153 -6.46 -1.23 -2.14
C LEU A 153 -6.60 -2.75 -2.36
N ILE A 154 -5.73 -3.56 -1.75
CA ILE A 154 -5.75 -5.01 -1.99
C ILE A 154 -6.82 -5.68 -1.13
N GLU A 155 -6.77 -5.50 0.19
CA GLU A 155 -7.57 -6.29 1.12
C GLU A 155 -9.02 -5.80 1.26
N ARG A 156 -9.28 -4.49 1.05
CA ARG A 156 -10.61 -3.90 1.21
C ARG A 156 -11.31 -3.69 -0.12
N GLU A 157 -10.58 -3.23 -1.13
CA GLU A 157 -11.16 -2.95 -2.45
C GLU A 157 -11.11 -4.17 -3.38
N TRP A 158 -9.91 -4.61 -3.78
CA TRP A 158 -9.77 -5.62 -4.83
C TRP A 158 -10.36 -6.96 -4.42
N VAL A 159 -10.09 -7.43 -3.21
CA VAL A 159 -10.60 -8.73 -2.74
C VAL A 159 -12.14 -8.76 -2.73
N VAL A 160 -12.78 -7.67 -2.30
CA VAL A 160 -14.24 -7.55 -2.29
C VAL A 160 -14.78 -7.56 -3.72
N VAL A 161 -14.22 -6.74 -4.61
CA VAL A 161 -14.66 -6.64 -6.02
C VAL A 161 -14.47 -7.96 -6.77
N ILE A 162 -13.32 -8.62 -6.61
CA ILE A 162 -13.01 -9.91 -7.25
C ILE A 162 -13.97 -11.00 -6.80
N SER A 163 -14.38 -10.98 -5.53
CA SER A 163 -15.35 -11.92 -4.98
C SER A 163 -16.80 -11.56 -5.32
N GLY A 164 -17.05 -10.37 -5.88
CA GLY A 164 -18.36 -9.92 -6.33
C GLY A 164 -19.00 -10.92 -7.30
N GLY A 165 -20.28 -11.21 -7.11
CA GLY A 165 -21.01 -12.17 -7.94
C GLY A 165 -20.71 -13.65 -7.66
N HIS A 166 -19.83 -13.97 -6.69
CA HIS A 166 -19.52 -15.35 -6.29
C HIS A 166 -20.13 -15.69 -4.92
N PRO A 167 -20.23 -16.99 -4.55
CA PRO A 167 -20.67 -17.39 -3.22
C PRO A 167 -19.77 -16.80 -2.12
N PRO A 168 -20.31 -16.48 -0.93
CA PRO A 168 -19.54 -15.90 0.18
C PRO A 168 -18.28 -16.68 0.57
N ALA A 169 -18.29 -17.99 0.34
CA ALA A 169 -17.14 -18.87 0.55
C ALA A 169 -15.88 -18.45 -0.23
N VAL A 170 -16.02 -17.82 -1.39
CA VAL A 170 -14.87 -17.33 -2.19
C VAL A 170 -14.18 -16.16 -1.49
N LEU A 171 -14.94 -15.17 -1.01
CA LEU A 171 -14.40 -14.06 -0.22
C LEU A 171 -13.70 -14.56 1.04
N THR A 172 -14.33 -15.47 1.78
CA THR A 172 -13.73 -16.10 2.97
C THR A 172 -12.43 -16.82 2.63
N LYS A 173 -12.39 -17.55 1.51
CA LYS A 173 -11.19 -18.25 1.06
C LYS A 173 -10.05 -17.27 0.73
N ILE A 174 -10.31 -16.25 -0.08
CA ILE A 174 -9.31 -15.24 -0.45
C ILE A 174 -8.76 -14.53 0.80
N ASN A 175 -9.65 -14.07 1.69
CA ASN A 175 -9.27 -13.44 2.96
C ASN A 175 -8.43 -14.36 3.84
N SER A 176 -8.78 -15.65 3.92
CA SER A 176 -8.02 -16.62 4.73
C SER A 176 -6.59 -16.81 4.20
N VAL A 177 -6.40 -16.84 2.86
CA VAL A 177 -5.08 -17.00 2.25
C VAL A 177 -4.24 -15.74 2.45
N ILE A 178 -4.82 -14.55 2.22
CA ILE A 178 -4.16 -13.27 2.49
C ILE A 178 -3.75 -13.18 3.96
N ARG A 179 -4.62 -13.55 4.90
CA ARG A 179 -4.29 -13.56 6.31
C ARG A 179 -3.15 -14.52 6.65
N ARG A 180 -3.11 -15.70 6.02
CA ARG A 180 -2.00 -16.65 6.18
C ARG A 180 -0.69 -16.06 5.68
N ILE A 181 -0.69 -15.42 4.50
CA ILE A 181 0.48 -14.71 3.96
C ILE A 181 0.97 -13.67 4.95
N ASP A 182 0.05 -12.85 5.48
CA ASP A 182 0.36 -11.81 6.45
C ASP A 182 1.02 -12.36 7.73
N LEU A 183 0.49 -13.46 8.26
CA LEU A 183 1.06 -14.14 9.42
C LEU A 183 2.42 -14.75 9.12
N SER A 184 2.57 -15.40 7.96
CA SER A 184 3.86 -15.95 7.52
C SER A 184 4.93 -14.87 7.38
N CYS A 185 4.61 -13.72 6.76
CA CYS A 185 5.54 -12.60 6.65
C CYS A 185 5.89 -12.01 8.02
N LYS A 186 4.92 -11.87 8.94
CA LYS A 186 5.18 -11.39 10.30
C LYS A 186 6.15 -12.27 11.10
N LEU A 187 6.15 -13.58 10.85
CA LEU A 187 7.00 -14.54 11.57
C LEU A 187 8.36 -14.75 10.88
N LEU A 188 8.35 -14.94 9.56
CA LEU A 188 9.53 -15.39 8.82
C LEU A 188 10.40 -14.25 8.29
N ALA A 189 9.81 -13.08 7.98
CA ALA A 189 10.58 -11.96 7.45
C ALA A 189 11.60 -11.40 8.46
N PRO A 190 11.26 -11.24 9.77
CA PRO A 190 12.24 -10.88 10.79
C PRO A 190 13.39 -11.90 10.90
N VAL A 191 13.09 -13.20 10.83
CA VAL A 191 14.09 -14.27 10.91
C VAL A 191 15.09 -14.17 9.74
N LEU A 192 14.59 -14.05 8.51
CA LEU A 192 15.46 -13.91 7.34
C LEU A 192 16.23 -12.59 7.33
N SER A 193 15.62 -11.49 7.77
CA SER A 193 16.36 -10.23 7.97
C SER A 193 17.49 -10.39 9.00
N GLY A 194 17.22 -11.03 10.14
CA GLY A 194 18.23 -11.28 11.17
C GLY A 194 19.42 -12.10 10.66
N PHE A 195 19.16 -13.11 9.82
CA PHE A 195 20.23 -13.84 9.13
C PHE A 195 21.04 -12.93 8.20
N VAL A 196 20.38 -12.12 7.36
CA VAL A 196 21.08 -11.17 6.46
C VAL A 196 21.97 -10.21 7.26
N ILE A 197 21.46 -9.62 8.34
CA ILE A 197 22.22 -8.72 9.21
C ILE A 197 23.42 -9.43 9.84
N SER A 198 23.25 -10.69 10.23
CA SER A 198 24.31 -11.48 10.89
C SER A 198 25.43 -11.88 9.94
N PHE A 199 25.13 -12.17 8.67
CA PHE A 199 26.13 -12.68 7.71
C PHE A 199 26.77 -11.61 6.82
N VAL A 200 26.09 -10.48 6.57
CA VAL A 200 26.50 -9.52 5.53
C VAL A 200 27.18 -8.26 6.09
N SER A 201 27.29 -8.12 7.42
CA SER A 201 27.58 -6.88 8.15
C SER A 201 26.41 -5.89 8.17
N MET A 202 26.36 -5.04 9.19
CA MET A 202 25.19 -4.21 9.45
C MET A 202 25.01 -3.08 8.44
N GLN A 203 26.11 -2.49 7.95
CA GLN A 203 26.05 -1.44 6.92
C GLN A 203 25.57 -2.03 5.59
N ALA A 204 26.14 -3.17 5.18
CA ALA A 204 25.80 -3.79 3.92
C ALA A 204 24.41 -4.42 3.94
N SER A 205 23.91 -4.90 5.09
CA SER A 205 22.52 -5.35 5.21
C SER A 205 21.52 -4.21 5.02
N ALA A 206 21.81 -3.01 5.51
CA ALA A 206 20.95 -1.84 5.31
C ALA A 206 20.84 -1.47 3.82
N ALA A 207 21.99 -1.42 3.13
CA ALA A 207 22.05 -1.20 1.69
C ALA A 207 21.37 -2.32 0.88
N ALA A 208 21.62 -3.58 1.25
CA ALA A 208 21.05 -4.75 0.57
C ALA A 208 19.52 -4.78 0.68
N LEU A 209 18.94 -4.44 1.84
CA LEU A 209 17.49 -4.35 2.01
C LEU A 209 16.87 -3.21 1.20
N ALA A 210 17.54 -2.05 1.12
CA ALA A 210 17.07 -0.95 0.27
C ALA A 210 17.06 -1.38 -1.21
N LEU A 211 18.13 -2.04 -1.67
CA LEU A 211 18.23 -2.55 -3.03
C LEU A 211 17.22 -3.66 -3.32
N TRP A 212 16.98 -4.56 -2.35
CA TRP A 212 15.96 -5.60 -2.45
C TRP A 212 14.58 -4.99 -2.66
N ASN A 213 14.22 -3.97 -1.88
CA ASN A 213 12.93 -3.29 -2.03
C ASN A 213 12.80 -2.60 -3.40
N LEU A 214 13.88 -1.98 -3.89
CA LEU A 214 13.90 -1.39 -5.23
C LEU A 214 13.74 -2.44 -6.34
N ALA A 215 14.37 -3.61 -6.22
CA ALA A 215 14.18 -4.69 -7.18
C ALA A 215 12.76 -5.26 -7.12
N ALA A 216 12.23 -5.43 -5.91
CA ALA A 216 10.91 -6.00 -5.69
C ALA A 216 9.76 -5.10 -6.20
N VAL A 217 9.94 -3.76 -6.22
CA VAL A 217 8.87 -2.84 -6.65
C VAL A 217 8.46 -3.06 -8.10
N TRP A 218 9.42 -3.34 -8.98
CA TRP A 218 9.17 -3.60 -10.40
C TRP A 218 8.35 -4.87 -10.60
N LEU A 219 8.73 -5.93 -9.90
CA LEU A 219 8.00 -7.20 -9.92
C LEU A 219 6.60 -7.06 -9.32
N GLN A 220 6.47 -6.33 -8.21
CA GLN A 220 5.17 -6.06 -7.57
C GLN A 220 4.23 -5.29 -8.50
N TYR A 221 4.73 -4.21 -9.13
CA TYR A 221 3.94 -3.44 -10.08
C TYR A 221 3.46 -4.31 -11.23
N TRP A 222 4.34 -5.12 -11.81
CA TRP A 222 3.98 -6.04 -12.89
C TRP A 222 2.92 -7.08 -12.47
N LEU A 223 3.07 -7.67 -11.28
CA LEU A 223 2.11 -8.65 -10.75
C LEU A 223 0.72 -8.03 -10.55
N PHE A 224 0.64 -6.88 -9.87
CA PHE A 224 -0.63 -6.22 -9.61
C PHE A 224 -1.26 -5.65 -10.87
N PHE A 225 -0.47 -5.07 -11.77
CA PHE A 225 -0.96 -4.61 -13.07
C PHE A 225 -1.52 -5.78 -13.89
N SER A 226 -0.86 -6.94 -13.87
CA SER A 226 -1.37 -8.14 -14.55
C SER A 226 -2.73 -8.60 -14.00
N VAL A 227 -2.95 -8.50 -12.69
CA VAL A 227 -4.25 -8.80 -12.07
C VAL A 227 -5.30 -7.77 -12.50
N TYR A 228 -4.96 -6.48 -12.46
CA TYR A 228 -5.86 -5.42 -12.87
C TYR A 228 -6.27 -5.54 -14.35
N ALA A 229 -5.32 -5.80 -15.25
CA ALA A 229 -5.57 -5.95 -16.67
C ALA A 229 -6.32 -7.25 -17.01
N GLY A 230 -6.13 -8.31 -16.21
CA GLY A 230 -6.78 -9.60 -16.42
C GLY A 230 -8.20 -9.71 -15.87
N LEU A 231 -8.62 -8.81 -14.96
CA LEU A 231 -9.94 -8.82 -14.33
C LEU A 231 -10.72 -7.53 -14.68
N PRO A 232 -11.57 -7.54 -15.72
CA PRO A 232 -12.29 -6.34 -16.17
C PRO A 232 -13.17 -5.72 -15.07
N VAL A 233 -13.70 -6.55 -14.17
CA VAL A 233 -14.49 -6.12 -13.01
C VAL A 233 -13.76 -5.09 -12.11
N LEU A 234 -12.43 -5.16 -12.01
CA LEU A 234 -11.64 -4.20 -11.24
C LEU A 234 -11.62 -2.82 -11.93
N SER A 235 -11.48 -2.82 -13.25
CA SER A 235 -11.49 -1.59 -14.04
C SER A 235 -12.86 -0.93 -14.02
N GLU A 236 -13.93 -1.71 -14.15
CA GLU A 236 -15.31 -1.22 -14.13
C GLU A 236 -15.66 -0.62 -12.77
N SER A 237 -15.33 -1.33 -11.68
CA SER A 237 -15.51 -0.84 -10.31
C SER A 237 -14.73 0.45 -10.07
N SER A 238 -13.45 0.50 -10.49
CA SER A 238 -12.62 1.69 -10.32
C SER A 238 -13.18 2.92 -11.05
N GLN A 239 -13.71 2.75 -12.27
CA GLN A 239 -14.32 3.83 -13.04
C GLN A 239 -15.64 4.29 -12.41
N LEU A 240 -16.45 3.34 -11.91
CA LEU A 240 -17.71 3.63 -11.24
C LEU A 240 -17.48 4.44 -9.95
N SER A 241 -16.53 4.02 -9.11
CA SER A 241 -16.17 4.75 -7.89
C SER A 241 -15.67 6.16 -8.21
N ARG A 242 -14.82 6.33 -9.24
CA ARG A 242 -14.38 7.66 -9.68
C ARG A 242 -15.53 8.55 -10.14
N ARG A 243 -16.47 8.02 -10.92
CA ARG A 243 -17.64 8.78 -11.39
C ARG A 243 -18.51 9.25 -10.22
N ARG A 244 -18.72 8.39 -9.22
CA ARG A 244 -19.44 8.75 -8.00
C ARG A 244 -18.73 9.84 -7.20
N ALA A 245 -17.41 9.76 -7.07
CA ALA A 245 -16.61 10.79 -6.40
C ALA A 245 -16.70 12.14 -7.13
N ALA A 246 -16.58 12.15 -8.47
CA ALA A 246 -16.69 13.37 -9.27
C ALA A 246 -18.09 14.02 -9.14
N ALA A 247 -19.15 13.22 -9.13
CA ALA A 247 -20.52 13.73 -8.94
C ALA A 247 -20.72 14.35 -7.54
N ALA A 248 -20.13 13.76 -6.50
CA ALA A 248 -20.18 14.31 -5.14
C ALA A 248 -19.39 15.63 -5.01
N ASP A 249 -18.25 15.75 -5.69
CA ASP A 249 -17.48 16.99 -5.75
C ASP A 249 -18.24 18.10 -6.51
N GLU A 250 -18.95 17.78 -7.60
CA GLU A 250 -19.82 18.73 -8.31
C GLU A 250 -21.01 19.19 -7.44
N GLU A 251 -21.65 18.27 -6.72
CA GLU A 251 -22.79 18.59 -5.85
C GLU A 251 -22.37 19.49 -4.67
N THR A 252 -21.21 19.24 -4.06
CA THR A 252 -20.69 20.09 -2.98
C THR A 252 -20.34 21.50 -3.46
N VAL A 253 -19.73 21.64 -4.65
CA VAL A 253 -19.46 22.95 -5.26
C VAL A 253 -20.75 23.69 -5.62
N HIS A 254 -21.78 22.99 -6.12
CA HIS A 254 -23.09 23.59 -6.39
C HIS A 254 -23.81 24.07 -5.12
N VAL A 255 -23.72 23.31 -4.02
CA VAL A 255 -24.29 23.71 -2.73
C VAL A 255 -23.55 24.93 -2.15
N GLU A 256 -22.22 24.96 -2.22
CA GLU A 256 -21.40 26.06 -1.68
C GLU A 256 -21.46 27.35 -2.52
N SER A 257 -21.74 27.22 -3.81
CA SER A 257 -21.97 28.35 -4.74
C SER A 257 -23.41 28.88 -4.73
N ASN A 258 -24.35 28.18 -4.09
CA ASN A 258 -25.74 28.64 -3.98
C ASN A 258 -25.84 29.85 -3.03
N PRO A 259 -26.23 31.05 -3.52
CA PRO A 259 -26.26 32.28 -2.73
C PRO A 259 -27.22 32.20 -1.53
N LEU A 260 -28.28 31.38 -1.62
CA LEU A 260 -29.19 31.17 -0.49
C LEU A 260 -28.54 30.37 0.65
N HIS A 261 -27.65 29.43 0.35
CA HIS A 261 -26.96 28.62 1.35
C HIS A 261 -25.81 29.41 2.02
N ARG A 262 -25.15 30.32 1.29
CA ARG A 262 -24.15 31.25 1.86
C ARG A 262 -24.78 32.23 2.87
N MET A 263 -26.03 32.63 2.65
CA MET A 263 -26.75 33.57 3.52
C MET A 263 -27.11 32.97 4.90
N PHE A 264 -27.24 31.64 5.00
CA PHE A 264 -27.49 30.94 6.27
C PHE A 264 -26.24 30.65 7.10
N LEU A 265 -25.06 30.52 6.47
CA LEU A 265 -23.80 30.21 7.16
C LEU A 265 -23.01 31.46 7.59
N TYR A 266 -23.22 32.59 6.90
CA TYR A 266 -22.66 33.89 7.28
C TYR A 266 -23.81 34.90 7.39
N PRO A 267 -24.47 35.04 8.56
CA PRO A 267 -25.33 36.19 8.77
C PRO A 267 -24.43 37.41 8.71
N CYS A 268 -24.64 38.28 7.72
CA CYS A 268 -23.97 39.58 7.65
C CYS A 268 -24.13 40.29 9.00
N ILE A 269 -23.03 40.37 9.76
CA ILE A 269 -22.90 41.31 10.86
C ILE A 269 -22.75 42.67 10.18
N SER A 270 -23.87 43.38 10.08
CA SER A 270 -23.93 44.77 9.65
C SER A 270 -23.79 45.71 10.84
#